data_AF-A0A1Z9M4L7-F1
#
_entry.id   AF-A0A1Z9M4L7-F1
#
_cell.length_a   1.000
_cell.length_b   1.000
_cell.length_c   1.000
_cell.angle_alpha   90.00
_cell.angle_beta   90.00
_cell.angle_gamma   90.00
#
_symmetry.space_group_name_H-M   'P 1'
#
loop_
_entity.id
_entity.type
_entity.pdbx_description
1 polymer ?
#
loop_
_entity_poly.entity_id
_entity_poly.type
_entity_poly.pdbx_seq_one_letter_code
_entity_poly.pdbx_strand_id
1 'polypeptide(L)'
;MESYVDTSRVSIRPIYKPLAKDIIEKNHYSGRLSSCRYPLGVFYQTDNQHQFFDEDEEKLIGVACYGFPVGRRVIGSIFKEEILENKNILELTRLYIDDGYGKNIESHVISATFKWMKENAPNIKVLISYADPEQSHDGAIYQATNWIYQGCGDFQLAPTYSLRVNEDDDWMHSRSVYSKYGSAAPKNLIKAIGQDFWLKKEATKHRYIYFLGGKAENRKFRKVMKHPEMKYPKNYVQEVEITKIKVENNKWEN
;
A
#
# COMPACT_ATOMS: atom_id res chain seq x y z
N MET A 1 25.94 7.36 13.77
CA MET A 1 24.88 6.37 14.02
C MET A 1 23.63 7.15 14.35
N GLU A 2 22.57 6.99 13.57
CA GLU A 2 21.34 7.77 13.76
C GLU A 2 20.66 7.40 15.08
N SER A 3 20.20 8.41 15.82
CA SER A 3 19.49 8.24 17.10
C SER A 3 18.09 7.70 16.88
N TYR A 4 17.55 6.99 17.87
CA TYR A 4 16.14 6.62 17.89
C TYR A 4 15.26 7.86 18.02
N VAL A 5 14.06 7.80 17.46
CA VAL A 5 13.03 8.82 17.69
C VAL A 5 12.70 8.96 19.17
N ASP A 6 12.56 10.19 19.66
CA ASP A 6 11.94 10.47 20.94
C ASP A 6 10.42 10.34 20.81
N THR A 7 9.89 9.19 21.20
CA THR A 7 8.48 8.87 21.06
C THR A 7 7.56 9.72 21.93
N SER A 8 8.08 10.34 22.99
CA SER A 8 7.27 11.21 23.86
C SER A 8 6.83 12.49 23.17
N ARG A 9 7.56 12.90 22.12
CA ARG A 9 7.31 14.08 21.31
C ARG A 9 6.42 13.82 20.10
N VAL A 10 6.07 12.55 19.83
CA VAL A 10 5.27 12.18 18.66
C VAL A 10 3.81 12.06 19.05
N SER A 11 2.96 12.84 18.39
CA SER A 11 1.51 12.76 18.55
C SER A 11 0.84 12.55 17.18
N ILE A 12 -0.35 11.94 17.17
CA ILE A 12 -1.14 11.78 15.96
C ILE A 12 -2.56 12.28 16.16
N ARG A 13 -3.11 12.94 15.15
CA ARG A 13 -4.49 13.44 15.17
C ARG A 13 -5.05 13.61 13.76
N PRO A 14 -6.38 13.58 13.59
CA PRO A 14 -7.00 13.85 12.30
C PRO A 14 -6.60 15.22 11.76
N ILE A 15 -6.32 15.28 10.45
CA ILE A 15 -6.11 16.54 9.73
C ILE A 15 -7.14 16.68 8.61
N TYR A 16 -7.22 17.86 8.01
CA TYR A 16 -8.08 18.08 6.85
C TYR A 16 -7.57 17.29 5.65
N LYS A 17 -8.48 16.63 4.93
CA LYS A 17 -8.13 15.80 3.76
C LYS A 17 -7.38 16.56 2.65
N PRO A 18 -7.69 17.83 2.33
CA PRO A 18 -6.87 18.62 1.39
C PRO A 18 -5.41 18.75 1.84
N LEU A 19 -5.16 18.99 3.14
CA LEU A 19 -3.79 19.08 3.67
C LEU A 19 -3.05 17.74 3.53
N ALA A 20 -3.72 16.62 3.83
CA ALA A 20 -3.15 15.29 3.61
C ALA A 20 -2.84 15.04 2.12
N LYS A 21 -3.72 15.50 1.21
CA LYS A 21 -3.52 15.39 -0.24
C LYS A 21 -2.27 16.16 -0.66
N ASP A 22 -2.12 17.41 -0.21
CA ASP A 22 -0.98 18.26 -0.55
C ASP A 22 0.35 17.64 -0.09
N ILE A 23 0.40 17.09 1.13
CA ILE A 23 1.59 16.39 1.65
C ILE A 23 1.93 15.19 0.78
N ILE A 24 0.94 14.35 0.45
CA ILE A 24 1.15 13.14 -0.36
C ILE A 24 1.56 13.47 -1.80
N GLU A 25 0.97 14.47 -2.43
CA GLU A 25 1.29 14.84 -3.81
C GLU A 25 2.69 15.45 -3.94
N LYS A 26 3.16 16.17 -2.92
CA LYS A 26 4.49 16.79 -2.90
C LYS A 26 5.61 15.80 -2.53
N ASN A 27 5.36 14.91 -1.57
CA ASN A 27 6.46 14.20 -0.91
C ASN A 27 6.42 12.68 -1.04
N HIS A 28 5.26 12.07 -1.30
CA HIS A 28 5.16 10.61 -1.43
C HIS A 28 5.50 10.19 -2.86
N TYR A 29 6.31 9.14 -3.04
CA TYR A 29 6.75 8.63 -4.36
C TYR A 29 5.61 8.36 -5.37
N SER A 30 4.40 8.08 -4.87
CA SER A 30 3.24 7.83 -5.74
C SER A 30 2.61 9.10 -6.33
N GLY A 31 2.93 10.29 -5.81
CA GLY A 31 2.44 11.58 -6.29
C GLY A 31 0.91 11.77 -6.31
N ARG A 32 0.15 10.95 -5.57
CA ARG A 32 -1.33 10.96 -5.61
C ARG A 32 -1.94 10.33 -4.38
N LEU A 33 -2.89 11.03 -3.79
CA LEU A 33 -3.77 10.49 -2.75
C LEU A 33 -4.88 9.62 -3.36
N SER A 34 -5.02 8.40 -2.85
CA SER A 34 -6.07 7.45 -3.25
C SER A 34 -7.32 7.58 -2.34
N SER A 35 -8.01 6.46 -2.08
CA SER A 35 -9.06 6.38 -1.06
C SER A 35 -8.49 6.84 0.29
N CYS A 36 -9.18 7.77 0.95
CA CYS A 36 -8.78 8.26 2.27
C CYS A 36 -10.05 8.67 3.04
N ARG A 37 -10.32 7.89 4.10
CA ARG A 37 -11.36 8.08 5.11
C ARG A 37 -10.80 8.78 6.35
N TYR A 38 -9.63 8.32 6.84
CA TYR A 38 -8.96 8.90 8.00
C TYR A 38 -7.55 9.35 7.62
N PRO A 39 -7.34 10.64 7.38
CA PRO A 39 -6.01 11.24 7.31
C PRO A 39 -5.53 11.60 8.72
N LEU A 40 -4.51 10.91 9.21
CA LEU A 40 -3.91 11.15 10.52
C LEU A 40 -2.58 11.86 10.33
N GLY A 41 -2.52 13.14 10.71
CA GLY A 41 -1.28 13.90 10.72
C GLY A 41 -0.36 13.43 11.83
N VAL A 42 0.94 13.43 11.53
CA VAL A 42 2.02 13.11 12.47
C VAL A 42 2.62 14.42 12.95
N PHE A 43 2.53 14.68 14.25
CA PHE A 43 3.04 15.90 14.85
C PHE A 43 4.25 15.59 15.72
N TYR A 44 5.24 16.48 15.69
CA TYR A 44 6.43 16.40 16.50
C TYR A 44 6.61 17.66 17.33
N GLN A 45 6.70 17.49 18.64
CA GLN A 45 6.95 18.56 19.59
C GLN A 45 8.40 19.02 19.54
N THR A 46 8.61 20.31 19.30
CA THR A 46 9.93 20.93 19.23
C THR A 46 10.37 21.45 20.61
N ASP A 47 11.60 21.95 20.71
CA ASP A 47 12.09 22.64 21.91
C ASP A 47 11.66 24.12 21.97
N ASN A 48 10.93 24.61 20.96
CA ASN A 48 10.43 25.99 20.92
C ASN A 48 9.08 26.10 21.63
N GLN A 49 8.80 27.28 22.17
CA GLN A 49 7.46 27.65 22.62
C GLN A 49 6.61 28.13 21.44
N HIS A 50 5.32 27.87 21.49
CA HIS A 50 4.37 28.36 20.51
C HIS A 50 4.33 29.90 20.54
N GLN A 51 4.31 30.53 19.37
CA GLN A 51 4.38 32.00 19.26
C GLN A 51 3.20 32.72 19.95
N PHE A 52 2.05 32.06 20.05
CA PHE A 52 0.79 32.66 20.51
C PHE A 52 0.19 32.02 21.77
N PHE A 53 0.68 30.86 22.20
CA PHE A 53 0.10 30.09 23.31
C PHE A 53 1.22 29.65 24.25
N ASP A 54 0.88 29.47 25.53
CA ASP A 54 1.82 28.96 26.55
C ASP A 54 1.89 27.42 26.48
N GLU A 55 2.28 26.93 25.30
CA GLU A 55 2.38 25.52 24.95
C GLU A 55 3.60 25.30 24.04
N ASP A 56 4.14 24.08 24.04
CA ASP A 56 5.26 23.73 23.16
C ASP A 56 4.84 23.77 21.68
N GLU A 57 5.71 24.25 20.80
CA GLU A 57 5.47 24.26 19.36
C GLU A 57 5.47 22.83 18.80
N GLU A 58 4.42 22.46 18.07
CA GLU A 58 4.35 21.23 17.30
C GLU A 58 4.47 21.48 15.79
N LYS A 59 5.25 20.63 15.11
CA LYS A 59 5.35 20.61 13.65
C LYS A 59 4.56 19.45 13.07
N LEU A 60 3.84 19.68 11.97
CA LEU A 60 3.25 18.60 11.17
C LEU A 60 4.32 18.03 10.24
N ILE A 61 4.81 16.84 10.57
CA ILE A 61 5.98 16.22 9.92
C ILE A 61 5.58 15.07 8.98
N GLY A 62 4.30 14.76 8.87
CA GLY A 62 3.88 13.59 8.11
C GLY A 62 2.39 13.31 8.16
N VAL A 63 1.98 12.26 7.46
CA VAL A 63 0.60 11.79 7.43
C VAL A 63 0.52 10.28 7.18
N ALA A 64 -0.37 9.62 7.91
CA ALA A 64 -0.85 8.26 7.63
C ALA A 64 -2.29 8.32 7.10
N CYS A 65 -2.52 7.84 5.87
CA CYS A 65 -3.83 7.89 5.22
C CYS A 65 -4.47 6.51 5.15
N TYR A 66 -5.61 6.35 5.83
CA TYR A 66 -6.40 5.13 5.79
C TYR A 66 -7.64 5.29 4.91
N GLY A 67 -7.83 4.38 3.97
CA GLY A 67 -8.95 4.41 3.03
C GLY A 67 -9.61 3.05 2.88
N PHE A 68 -10.82 3.00 2.33
CA PHE A 68 -11.38 1.72 1.90
C PHE A 68 -10.52 1.11 0.79
N PRO A 69 -10.16 -0.18 0.88
CA PRO A 69 -9.31 -0.81 -0.12
C PRO A 69 -10.01 -0.84 -1.48
N VAL A 70 -9.22 -0.69 -2.54
CA VAL A 70 -9.74 -0.63 -3.92
C VAL A 70 -9.99 -2.05 -4.41
N GLY A 71 -11.16 -2.61 -4.08
CA GLY A 71 -11.62 -3.91 -4.57
C GLY A 71 -12.87 -4.40 -3.85
N ARG A 72 -13.91 -4.79 -4.60
CA ARG A 72 -15.20 -5.19 -4.00
C ARG A 72 -15.14 -6.45 -3.12
N ARG A 73 -14.09 -7.27 -3.24
CA ARG A 73 -13.97 -8.60 -2.62
C ARG A 73 -12.73 -8.76 -1.72
N VAL A 74 -12.22 -7.67 -1.14
CA VAL A 74 -10.99 -7.74 -0.31
C VAL A 74 -11.21 -8.63 0.91
N ILE A 75 -12.36 -8.55 1.59
CA ILE A 75 -12.70 -9.45 2.71
C ILE A 75 -12.62 -10.92 2.28
N GLY A 76 -13.23 -11.30 1.15
CA GLY A 76 -13.18 -12.67 0.63
C GLY A 76 -11.80 -13.12 0.11
N SER A 77 -10.84 -12.19 0.02
CA SER A 77 -9.43 -12.51 -0.21
C SER A 77 -8.67 -12.80 1.10
N ILE A 78 -9.19 -12.34 2.25
CA ILE A 78 -8.58 -12.49 3.56
C ILE A 78 -9.19 -13.66 4.33
N PHE A 79 -10.51 -13.82 4.28
CA PHE A 79 -11.26 -14.82 5.05
C PHE A 79 -11.98 -15.80 4.13
N LYS A 80 -12.13 -17.05 4.60
CA LYS A 80 -12.89 -18.11 3.93
C LYS A 80 -14.40 -17.99 4.17
N GLU A 81 -14.77 -17.28 5.24
CA GLU A 81 -16.15 -17.10 5.70
C GLU A 81 -16.51 -15.61 5.69
N GLU A 82 -17.79 -15.30 5.48
CA GLU A 82 -18.33 -13.92 5.52
C GLU A 82 -18.53 -13.45 6.97
N ILE A 83 -17.43 -13.24 7.67
CA ILE A 83 -17.43 -12.82 9.09
C ILE A 83 -17.36 -11.31 9.30
N LEU A 84 -17.07 -10.55 8.25
CA LEU A 84 -16.90 -9.11 8.25
C LEU A 84 -17.43 -8.52 6.93
N GLU A 85 -17.76 -7.24 6.95
CA GLU A 85 -18.15 -6.49 5.75
C GLU A 85 -17.05 -5.53 5.31
N ASN A 86 -17.16 -4.99 4.09
CA ASN A 86 -16.22 -3.99 3.57
C ASN A 86 -16.11 -2.73 4.47
N LYS A 87 -17.14 -2.43 5.27
CA LYS A 87 -17.11 -1.32 6.24
C LYS A 87 -16.18 -1.55 7.44
N ASN A 88 -15.76 -2.80 7.67
CA ASN A 88 -14.92 -3.20 8.81
C ASN A 88 -13.42 -3.24 8.47
N ILE A 89 -13.04 -2.90 7.24
CA ILE A 89 -11.65 -2.96 6.77
C ILE A 89 -11.20 -1.61 6.21
N LEU A 90 -9.96 -1.23 6.52
CA LEU A 90 -9.26 -0.13 5.87
C LEU A 90 -7.90 -0.58 5.36
N GLU A 91 -7.43 0.09 4.33
CA GLU A 91 -6.08 0.01 3.82
C GLU A 91 -5.26 1.19 4.37
N LEU A 92 -4.04 0.94 4.87
CA LEU A 92 -3.05 2.01 4.98
C LEU A 92 -2.57 2.30 3.56
N THR A 93 -3.19 3.30 2.95
CA THR A 93 -2.99 3.63 1.54
C THR A 93 -1.72 4.44 1.32
N ARG A 94 -1.40 5.35 2.25
CA ARG A 94 -0.21 6.21 2.18
C ARG A 94 0.36 6.42 3.57
N LEU A 95 1.68 6.46 3.65
CA LEU A 95 2.41 6.90 4.82
C LEU A 95 3.56 7.77 4.32
N TYR A 96 3.67 8.96 4.88
CA TYR A 96 4.80 9.85 4.65
C TYR A 96 5.19 10.47 5.99
N ILE A 97 6.48 10.51 6.28
CA ILE A 97 7.06 11.21 7.42
C ILE A 97 8.35 11.83 6.91
N ASP A 98 8.58 13.11 7.24
CA ASP A 98 9.83 13.81 6.95
C ASP A 98 11.00 13.09 7.61
N ASP A 99 12.16 13.12 6.94
CA ASP A 99 13.41 12.63 7.51
C ASP A 99 13.90 13.54 8.66
N GLY A 100 14.85 13.05 9.45
CA GLY A 100 15.53 13.83 10.49
C GLY A 100 14.91 13.79 11.89
N TYR A 101 13.85 13.00 12.09
CA TYR A 101 13.20 12.79 13.40
C TYR A 101 13.66 11.52 14.12
N GLY A 102 14.72 10.89 13.61
CA GLY A 102 15.31 9.66 14.16
C GLY A 102 14.68 8.38 13.62
N LYS A 103 15.43 7.29 13.73
CA LYS A 103 15.00 5.98 13.20
C LYS A 103 13.83 5.39 13.99
N ASN A 104 13.08 4.50 13.34
CA ASN A 104 11.88 3.80 13.84
C ASN A 104 10.64 4.67 14.05
N ILE A 105 10.63 5.90 13.53
CA ILE A 105 9.47 6.78 13.66
C ILE A 105 8.24 6.23 12.93
N GLU A 106 8.40 5.62 11.77
CA GLU A 106 7.31 5.06 10.96
C GLU A 106 6.60 3.91 11.69
N SER A 107 7.37 3.01 12.30
CA SER A 107 6.80 1.89 13.06
C SER A 107 6.14 2.34 14.36
N HIS A 108 6.71 3.37 15.01
CA HIS A 108 6.09 4.01 16.16
C HIS A 108 4.75 4.67 15.78
N VAL A 109 4.73 5.47 14.71
CA VAL A 109 3.53 6.14 14.20
C VAL A 109 2.47 5.13 13.79
N ILE A 110 2.81 4.09 13.04
CA ILE A 110 1.87 3.01 12.70
C ILE A 110 1.27 2.41 13.98
N SER A 111 2.06 2.15 15.01
CA SER A 111 1.55 1.63 16.28
C SER A 111 0.59 2.61 16.97
N ALA A 112 0.91 3.92 16.95
CA ALA A 112 0.05 4.96 17.48
C ALA A 112 -1.30 5.03 16.74
N THR A 113 -1.29 4.88 15.40
CA THR A 113 -2.53 4.85 14.61
C THR A 113 -3.45 3.68 14.98
N PHE A 114 -2.91 2.54 15.41
CA PHE A 114 -3.74 1.41 15.86
C PHE A 114 -4.51 1.76 17.12
N LYS A 115 -3.88 2.45 18.06
CA LYS A 115 -4.52 2.94 19.28
C LYS A 115 -5.64 3.91 18.90
N TRP A 116 -5.33 4.90 18.06
CA TRP A 116 -6.32 5.87 17.58
C TRP A 116 -7.50 5.18 16.88
N MET A 117 -7.25 4.18 16.03
CA MET A 117 -8.30 3.44 15.32
C MET A 117 -9.20 2.65 16.28
N LYS A 118 -8.64 2.01 17.31
CA LYS A 118 -9.44 1.27 18.30
C LYS A 118 -10.35 2.19 19.11
N GLU A 119 -9.89 3.41 19.40
CA GLU A 119 -10.63 4.41 20.18
C GLU A 119 -11.69 5.13 19.33
N ASN A 120 -11.33 5.55 18.12
CA ASN A 120 -12.14 6.46 17.29
C ASN A 120 -12.89 5.76 16.16
N ALA A 121 -12.48 4.56 15.77
CA ALA A 121 -13.09 3.78 14.71
C ALA A 121 -13.25 2.29 15.09
N PRO A 122 -13.92 1.98 16.22
CA PRO A 122 -13.99 0.61 16.77
C PRO A 122 -14.71 -0.40 15.85
N ASN A 123 -15.42 0.09 14.83
CA ASN A 123 -16.02 -0.76 13.79
C ASN A 123 -14.98 -1.32 12.80
N ILE A 124 -13.79 -0.73 12.70
CA ILE A 124 -12.69 -1.23 11.89
C ILE A 124 -11.99 -2.34 12.65
N LYS A 125 -12.00 -3.53 12.07
CA LYS A 125 -11.47 -4.76 12.68
C LYS A 125 -10.21 -5.25 12.01
N VAL A 126 -9.98 -4.85 10.76
CA VAL A 126 -8.85 -5.30 9.94
C VAL A 126 -8.23 -4.10 9.24
N LEU A 127 -6.90 -4.05 9.25
CA LEU A 127 -6.11 -3.21 8.37
C LEU A 127 -5.40 -4.07 7.34
N ILE A 128 -5.27 -3.57 6.13
CA ILE A 128 -4.46 -4.17 5.06
C ILE A 128 -3.47 -3.14 4.54
N SER A 129 -2.31 -3.57 4.09
CA SER A 129 -1.40 -2.72 3.35
C SER A 129 -0.54 -3.55 2.41
N TYR A 130 0.05 -2.88 1.42
CA TYR A 130 0.84 -3.49 0.38
C TYR A 130 2.20 -2.78 0.31
N ALA A 131 3.29 -3.55 0.40
CA ALA A 131 4.62 -3.03 0.10
C ALA A 131 4.98 -3.36 -1.35
N ASP A 132 5.57 -2.38 -2.03
CA ASP A 132 5.89 -2.45 -3.45
C ASP A 132 7.38 -2.77 -3.65
N PRO A 133 7.73 -3.98 -4.12
CA PRO A 133 9.13 -4.32 -4.33
C PRO A 133 9.83 -3.44 -5.37
N GLU A 134 9.10 -2.84 -6.32
CA GLU A 134 9.69 -1.93 -7.31
C GLU A 134 10.24 -0.64 -6.68
N GLN A 135 9.80 -0.33 -5.45
CA GLN A 135 10.31 0.78 -4.65
C GLN A 135 11.33 0.33 -3.60
N SER A 136 11.85 -0.89 -3.71
CA SER A 136 12.69 -1.54 -2.68
C SER A 136 12.02 -1.61 -1.30
N HIS A 137 10.68 -1.59 -1.25
CA HIS A 137 9.94 -1.68 -0.01
C HIS A 137 9.60 -3.15 0.31
N ASP A 138 10.34 -3.74 1.25
CA ASP A 138 10.10 -5.08 1.79
C ASP A 138 9.12 -5.10 2.98
N GLY A 139 8.55 -3.94 3.29
CA GLY A 139 7.59 -3.78 4.38
C GLY A 139 8.21 -3.84 5.78
N ALA A 140 9.50 -3.52 5.98
CA ALA A 140 10.16 -3.51 7.29
C ALA A 140 9.33 -2.85 8.42
N ILE A 141 8.64 -1.75 8.12
CA ILE A 141 7.76 -1.06 9.09
C ILE A 141 6.55 -1.90 9.53
N TYR A 142 6.00 -2.73 8.64
CA TYR A 142 4.92 -3.67 8.94
C TYR A 142 5.44 -4.87 9.73
N GLN A 143 6.65 -5.32 9.42
CA GLN A 143 7.32 -6.40 10.14
C GLN A 143 7.57 -5.97 11.60
N ALA A 144 8.07 -4.75 11.80
CA ALA A 144 8.33 -4.16 13.12
C ALA A 144 7.05 -3.95 13.95
N THR A 145 5.89 -3.85 13.30
CA THR A 145 4.59 -3.62 13.96
C THR A 145 3.70 -4.88 14.00
N ASN A 146 4.29 -6.07 13.83
CA ASN A 146 3.63 -7.37 13.97
C ASN A 146 2.43 -7.59 13.03
N TRP A 147 2.53 -7.10 11.79
CA TRP A 147 1.54 -7.43 10.77
C TRP A 147 1.69 -8.87 10.32
N ILE A 148 0.56 -9.52 10.06
CA ILE A 148 0.51 -10.85 9.45
C ILE A 148 0.93 -10.70 7.99
N TYR A 149 2.05 -11.31 7.62
CA TYR A 149 2.50 -11.36 6.23
C TYR A 149 1.88 -12.57 5.51
N GLN A 150 1.37 -12.36 4.30
CA GLN A 150 0.72 -13.39 3.48
C GLN A 150 1.34 -13.52 2.09
N GLY A 151 2.62 -13.18 1.95
CA GLY A 151 3.36 -13.43 0.73
C GLY A 151 3.32 -12.30 -0.30
N CYS A 152 3.89 -12.59 -1.47
CA CYS A 152 4.14 -11.65 -2.56
C CYS A 152 3.51 -12.20 -3.84
N GLY A 153 2.20 -11.98 -4.01
CA GLY A 153 1.47 -12.48 -5.17
C GLY A 153 1.00 -13.92 -5.09
N ASP A 154 1.19 -14.61 -3.96
CA ASP A 154 0.66 -15.98 -3.70
C ASP A 154 -0.88 -16.08 -3.79
N PHE A 155 -1.55 -14.94 -3.88
CA PHE A 155 -3.00 -14.79 -3.99
C PHE A 155 -3.45 -14.19 -5.33
N GLN A 156 -2.52 -13.90 -6.25
CA GLN A 156 -2.88 -13.47 -7.60
C GLN A 156 -3.33 -14.69 -8.43
N LEU A 157 -4.45 -14.56 -9.13
CA LEU A 157 -4.97 -15.60 -10.01
C LEU A 157 -4.17 -15.72 -11.32
N ALA A 158 -3.55 -14.61 -11.74
CA ALA A 158 -2.74 -14.53 -12.96
C ALA A 158 -1.73 -13.38 -12.82
N PRO A 159 -0.56 -13.47 -13.48
CA PRO A 159 0.40 -12.38 -13.54
C PRO A 159 -0.19 -11.16 -14.27
N THR A 160 0.21 -9.97 -13.84
CA THR A 160 -0.08 -8.72 -14.55
C THR A 160 1.14 -8.25 -15.32
N TYR A 161 0.91 -7.61 -16.47
CA TYR A 161 1.98 -7.17 -17.36
C TYR A 161 1.83 -5.68 -17.67
N SER A 162 2.94 -4.96 -17.50
CA SER A 162 3.13 -3.65 -18.12
C SER A 162 3.45 -3.82 -19.59
N LEU A 163 3.12 -2.82 -20.40
CA LEU A 163 3.24 -2.87 -21.85
C LEU A 163 3.97 -1.67 -22.40
N ARG A 164 4.85 -1.88 -23.38
CA ARG A 164 5.36 -0.81 -24.24
C ARG A 164 5.25 -1.25 -25.70
N VAL A 165 5.00 -0.30 -26.58
CA VAL A 165 4.74 -0.59 -27.99
C VAL A 165 6.01 -0.48 -28.81
N ASN A 166 6.83 0.54 -28.54
CA ASN A 166 8.19 0.66 -29.08
C ASN A 166 9.23 0.36 -28.01
N GLU A 167 10.47 0.11 -28.42
CA GLU A 167 11.58 -0.19 -27.50
C GLU A 167 11.95 1.00 -26.60
N ASP A 168 11.79 2.22 -27.10
CA ASP A 168 12.10 3.45 -26.39
C ASP A 168 10.92 4.04 -25.61
N ASP A 169 9.73 3.42 -25.70
CA ASP A 169 8.55 3.88 -24.98
C ASP A 169 8.64 3.57 -23.47
N ASP A 170 8.07 4.46 -22.67
CA ASP A 170 7.81 4.20 -21.25
C ASP A 170 6.85 3.02 -21.05
N TRP A 171 7.06 2.26 -19.96
CA TRP A 171 6.19 1.16 -19.58
C TRP A 171 4.81 1.66 -19.13
N MET A 172 3.77 1.23 -19.86
CA MET A 172 2.38 1.45 -19.49
C MET A 172 1.93 0.39 -18.49
N HIS A 173 1.59 0.78 -17.26
CA HIS A 173 1.08 -0.13 -16.24
C HIS A 173 -0.19 -0.86 -16.72
N SER A 174 -0.33 -2.13 -16.38
CA SER A 174 -1.47 -3.02 -16.66
C SER A 174 -2.87 -2.39 -16.48
N ARG A 175 -3.05 -1.49 -15.50
CA ARG A 175 -4.31 -0.76 -15.29
C ARG A 175 -4.64 0.18 -16.44
N SER A 176 -3.62 0.89 -16.94
CA SER A 176 -3.73 1.78 -18.10
C SER A 176 -3.85 0.98 -19.40
N VAL A 177 -3.17 -0.17 -19.50
CA VAL A 177 -3.31 -1.10 -20.64
C VAL A 177 -4.76 -1.55 -20.81
N TYR A 178 -5.41 -2.00 -19.73
CA TYR A 178 -6.82 -2.40 -19.80
C TYR A 178 -7.73 -1.22 -20.21
N SER A 179 -7.49 -0.03 -19.68
CA SER A 179 -8.25 1.17 -20.04
C SER A 179 -8.08 1.56 -21.51
N LYS A 180 -6.89 1.35 -22.09
CA LYS A 180 -6.57 1.73 -23.47
C LYS A 180 -7.02 0.70 -24.50
N TYR A 181 -6.83 -0.59 -24.21
CA TYR A 181 -7.03 -1.68 -25.17
C TYR A 181 -8.23 -2.59 -24.82
N GLY A 182 -8.92 -2.35 -23.72
CA GLY A 182 -10.07 -3.15 -23.25
C GLY A 182 -9.71 -4.53 -22.70
N SER A 183 -8.44 -4.93 -22.73
CA SER A 183 -7.94 -6.18 -22.18
C SER A 183 -6.46 -6.06 -21.82
N ALA A 184 -6.00 -6.89 -20.87
CA ALA A 184 -4.59 -7.07 -20.56
C ALA A 184 -4.09 -8.50 -20.88
N ALA A 185 -4.94 -9.34 -21.48
CA ALA A 185 -4.56 -10.70 -21.87
C ALA A 185 -3.68 -10.64 -23.14
N PRO A 186 -2.50 -11.28 -23.18
CA PRO A 186 -1.58 -11.20 -24.32
C PRO A 186 -2.23 -11.53 -25.67
N LYS A 187 -3.10 -12.57 -25.70
CA LYS A 187 -3.83 -12.97 -26.91
C LYS A 187 -4.75 -11.87 -27.46
N ASN A 188 -5.40 -11.12 -26.58
CA ASN A 188 -6.29 -10.03 -26.97
C ASN A 188 -5.50 -8.78 -27.39
N LEU A 189 -4.34 -8.56 -26.76
CA LEU A 189 -3.45 -7.44 -27.06
C LEU A 189 -2.85 -7.52 -28.47
N ILE A 190 -2.55 -8.73 -28.97
CA ILE A 190 -2.08 -8.94 -30.35
C ILE A 190 -3.03 -8.28 -31.37
N LYS A 191 -4.33 -8.55 -31.25
CA LYS A 191 -5.35 -7.99 -32.14
C LYS A 191 -5.58 -6.50 -31.91
N ALA A 192 -5.53 -6.05 -30.65
CA ALA A 192 -5.80 -4.65 -30.30
C ALA A 192 -4.66 -3.69 -30.69
N ILE A 193 -3.41 -4.16 -30.64
CA ILE A 193 -2.21 -3.36 -30.95
C ILE A 193 -1.85 -3.49 -32.43
N GLY A 194 -1.95 -4.70 -33.01
CA GLY A 194 -1.73 -4.93 -34.44
C GLY A 194 -0.29 -4.80 -34.92
N GLN A 195 0.68 -4.73 -34.00
CA GLN A 195 2.12 -4.73 -34.27
C GLN A 195 2.87 -5.32 -33.08
N ASP A 196 4.17 -5.57 -33.24
CA ASP A 196 5.04 -6.04 -32.16
C ASP A 196 4.94 -5.15 -30.91
N PHE A 197 5.02 -5.77 -29.74
CA PHE A 197 5.04 -5.07 -28.46
C PHE A 197 5.83 -5.87 -27.43
N TRP A 198 6.14 -5.23 -26.29
CA TRP A 198 6.82 -5.87 -25.18
C TRP A 198 5.91 -5.92 -23.97
N LEU A 199 5.99 -7.04 -23.25
CA LEU A 199 5.36 -7.21 -21.95
C LEU A 199 6.44 -7.33 -20.89
N LYS A 200 6.32 -6.57 -19.81
CA LYS A 200 7.12 -6.70 -18.60
C LYS A 200 6.22 -7.23 -17.51
N LYS A 201 6.58 -8.36 -16.91
CA LYS A 201 5.86 -8.90 -15.76
C LYS A 201 6.00 -7.93 -14.59
N GLU A 202 4.87 -7.46 -14.08
CA GLU A 202 4.85 -6.53 -12.95
C GLU A 202 5.22 -7.24 -11.66
N ALA A 203 5.86 -6.51 -10.74
CA ALA A 203 6.09 -7.01 -9.41
C ALA A 203 4.76 -7.37 -8.75
N THR A 204 4.72 -8.52 -8.11
CA THR A 204 3.67 -8.79 -7.15
C THR A 204 3.97 -7.96 -5.89
N LYS A 205 2.92 -7.52 -5.19
CA LYS A 205 3.08 -6.73 -3.97
C LYS A 205 3.06 -7.64 -2.74
N HIS A 206 3.90 -7.33 -1.76
CA HIS A 206 3.85 -7.96 -0.46
C HIS A 206 2.55 -7.56 0.25
N ARG A 207 1.78 -8.52 0.79
CA ARG A 207 0.53 -8.23 1.52
C ARG A 207 0.72 -8.40 3.02
N TYR A 208 0.34 -7.35 3.75
CA TYR A 208 0.33 -7.30 5.21
C TYR A 208 -1.07 -7.09 5.73
N ILE A 209 -1.44 -7.82 6.79
CA ILE A 209 -2.74 -7.72 7.45
C ILE A 209 -2.55 -7.50 8.96
N TYR A 210 -3.32 -6.57 9.52
CA TYR A 210 -3.32 -6.34 10.97
C TYR A 210 -4.74 -6.46 11.53
N PHE A 211 -4.89 -7.15 12.65
CA PHE A 211 -6.19 -7.31 13.31
C PHE A 211 -6.31 -6.37 14.51
N LEU A 212 -7.28 -5.46 14.45
CA LEU A 212 -7.57 -4.48 15.50
C LEU A 212 -8.55 -4.98 16.56
N GLY A 213 -9.13 -6.18 16.37
CA GLY A 213 -10.10 -6.77 17.31
C GLY A 213 -9.48 -7.15 18.67
N GLY A 214 -10.35 -7.53 19.60
CA GLY A 214 -9.94 -8.10 20.88
C GLY A 214 -9.29 -9.48 20.74
N LYS A 215 -8.73 -10.03 21.83
CA LYS A 215 -8.04 -11.34 21.83
C LYS A 215 -8.93 -12.48 21.28
N ALA A 216 -10.21 -12.49 21.64
CA ALA A 216 -11.17 -13.50 21.18
C ALA A 216 -11.52 -13.32 19.69
N GLU A 217 -11.80 -12.08 19.26
CA GLU A 217 -12.06 -11.76 17.85
C GLU A 217 -10.87 -12.12 16.96
N ASN A 218 -9.65 -11.73 17.37
CA ASN A 218 -8.44 -12.00 16.59
C ASN A 218 -8.15 -13.50 16.47
N ARG A 219 -8.47 -14.30 17.49
CA ARG A 219 -8.39 -15.77 17.39
C ARG A 219 -9.38 -16.32 16.36
N LYS A 220 -10.61 -15.80 16.35
CA LYS A 220 -11.63 -16.17 15.33
C LYS A 220 -11.15 -15.79 13.92
N PHE A 221 -10.65 -14.57 13.75
CA PHE A 221 -10.11 -14.08 12.47
C PHE A 221 -8.98 -14.97 11.95
N ARG A 222 -8.01 -15.33 12.82
CA ARG A 222 -6.91 -16.24 12.45
C ARG A 222 -7.39 -17.62 12.01
N LYS A 223 -8.43 -18.18 12.67
CA LYS A 223 -8.96 -19.51 12.34
C LYS A 223 -9.57 -19.58 10.94
N VAL A 224 -10.25 -18.51 10.51
CA VAL A 224 -10.97 -18.47 9.22
C VAL A 224 -10.19 -17.74 8.13
N MET A 225 -8.91 -17.44 8.38
CA MET A 225 -8.03 -16.78 7.42
C MET A 225 -7.81 -17.70 6.20
N LYS A 226 -7.92 -17.12 5.00
CA LYS A 226 -7.86 -17.83 3.72
C LYS A 226 -6.46 -18.30 3.38
N HIS A 227 -5.49 -17.42 3.58
CA HIS A 227 -4.08 -17.68 3.31
C HIS A 227 -3.31 -17.77 4.63
N PRO A 228 -2.35 -18.70 4.77
CA PRO A 228 -1.57 -18.82 5.99
C PRO A 228 -0.67 -17.60 6.22
N GLU A 229 -0.24 -17.42 7.47
CA GLU A 229 0.85 -16.51 7.79
C GLU A 229 2.17 -17.08 7.27
N MET A 230 2.94 -16.24 6.58
CA MET A 230 4.24 -16.59 6.00
C MET A 230 5.36 -15.88 6.76
N LYS A 231 6.59 -16.41 6.65
CA LYS A 231 7.77 -15.73 7.18
C LYS A 231 8.02 -14.45 6.40
N TYR A 232 8.40 -13.37 7.10
CA TYR A 232 8.77 -12.12 6.46
C TYR A 232 9.88 -12.30 5.41
N PRO A 233 9.82 -11.53 4.31
CA PRO A 233 10.82 -11.63 3.26
C PRO A 233 12.21 -11.23 3.80
N LYS A 234 13.25 -11.92 3.33
CA LYS A 234 14.65 -11.54 3.54
C LYS A 234 15.31 -11.50 2.18
N ASN A 235 15.96 -10.39 1.84
CA ASN A 235 16.68 -10.21 0.58
C ASN A 235 15.81 -10.54 -0.66
N TYR A 236 14.60 -9.98 -0.71
CA TYR A 236 13.74 -10.18 -1.89
C TYR A 236 14.38 -9.54 -3.12
N VAL A 237 14.64 -10.35 -4.14
CA VAL A 237 15.10 -9.89 -5.44
C VAL A 237 13.97 -10.15 -6.43
N GLN A 238 13.51 -9.09 -7.07
CA GLN A 238 12.53 -9.22 -8.14
C GLN A 238 13.24 -9.62 -9.44
N GLU A 239 12.86 -10.76 -10.01
CA GLU A 239 13.25 -11.09 -11.36
C GLU A 239 12.40 -10.28 -12.35
N VAL A 240 13.08 -9.48 -13.18
CA VAL A 240 12.43 -8.71 -14.24
C VAL A 240 12.34 -9.59 -15.48
N GLU A 241 11.13 -10.08 -15.76
CA GLU A 241 10.83 -10.87 -16.95
C GLU A 241 10.23 -9.96 -18.03
N ILE A 242 10.96 -9.77 -19.13
CA ILE A 242 10.50 -9.00 -20.31
C ILE A 242 10.39 -9.95 -21.51
N THR A 243 9.23 -9.95 -22.15
CA THR A 243 8.91 -10.79 -23.30
C THR A 243 8.50 -9.93 -24.49
N LYS A 244 9.18 -10.06 -25.62
CA LYS A 244 8.75 -9.47 -26.89
C LYS A 244 7.70 -10.37 -27.54
N ILE A 245 6.55 -9.81 -27.86
CA ILE A 245 5.49 -10.47 -28.62
C ILE A 245 5.60 -10.03 -30.07
N LYS A 246 5.88 -10.99 -30.95
CA LYS A 246 5.85 -10.78 -32.40
C LYS A 246 4.43 -10.94 -32.91
N VAL A 247 3.93 -9.97 -33.67
CA VAL A 247 2.60 -10.01 -34.27
C VAL A 247 2.75 -10.28 -35.76
N GLU A 248 2.41 -11.50 -36.17
CA GLU A 248 2.37 -11.86 -37.59
C GLU A 248 1.19 -11.16 -38.26
N ASN A 249 1.49 -10.18 -39.12
CA ASN A 249 0.52 -9.50 -39.95
C ASN A 249 0.14 -10.41 -41.13
N ASN A 250 -0.67 -11.45 -40.90
CA ASN A 250 -1.30 -12.21 -41.98
C ASN A 250 -2.48 -11.43 -42.57
N LYS A 251 -2.24 -10.18 -42.98
CA LYS A 251 -3.24 -9.33 -43.64
C LYS A 251 -3.29 -9.52 -45.16
N TRP A 252 -2.46 -10.40 -45.74
CA TRP A 252 -2.39 -10.62 -47.19
C TRP A 252 -2.02 -12.06 -47.59
N GLU A 253 -2.55 -13.08 -46.91
CA GLU A 253 -2.59 -14.44 -47.47
C GLU A 253 -4.06 -14.84 -47.69
N ASN A 254 -4.61 -14.36 -48.81
CA ASN A 254 -5.79 -14.91 -49.47
C ASN A 254 -5.53 -14.86 -50.98
#